data_AF-A0A0V8D1X4-F1
#
_entry.id   AF-A0A0V8D1X4-F1
#
_cell.length_a   1.000
_cell.length_b   1.000
_cell.length_c   1.000
_cell.angle_alpha   90.00
_cell.angle_beta   90.00
_cell.angle_gamma   90.00
#
_symmetry.space_group_name_H-M   'P 1'
#
loop_
_entity.id
_entity.type
_entity.pdbx_description
1 polymer ?
#
loop_
_entity_poly.entity_id
_entity_poly.type
_entity_poly.pdbx_seq_one_letter_code
_entity_poly.pdbx_strand_id
1 'polypeptide(L)'
;MSNEYRSRSSRRERRSSRWANKDSDVVEAAANQAIRHLEEEPEGQNVERTSRQKLTHEKTLRIPLAVYGLLTGLSVLLALTFYAFPLWKPLATASQSQNLYSGFAMHHGLVPFNDFYGTGGTVFYLINWLGNIGGTTWLLWLFEIIALLISGILVYRLVGQQTKNQTASLTVSVFTLVIIAGLARGGDSPTLFALPFALWAARFLSSYFQDSSTDRGFIRFGMAAAFALVISPVMSVFFILSAIALIIHNVGSRKIGRGFYQMLATILGVLLVGYSVAYYSLEEQTIYTSIEQSILIPFTHFGPSGDLLLTLAKALVLTLIFGIVAGFVQGIVQLKKGGPARVWYVMMLIGIVGLTTMIVFAQTFDSSNLLAVLPFTIVFAGLGLTDSDQILLKYLQNRLFAPILAILFVIFTPISYHFMNRTIASEEQSVAQYIKANATGSDRVYVVADGKNINNLTKKISTLDNVPANYPIKFTQSYDLKVGKLSDKFVVLQASEKAPTSLKKVLDKDYKVTNYAGKYFQVYKKK
;
A
#
# COMPACT_ATOMS: atom_id res chain seq x y z
N MET A 1 -28.03 4.41 -99.35
CA MET A 1 -27.07 3.47 -98.72
C MET A 1 -25.81 4.23 -98.34
N SER A 2 -25.67 4.60 -97.07
CA SER A 2 -24.38 4.82 -96.42
C SER A 2 -24.58 4.48 -94.92
N ASN A 3 -24.02 3.34 -94.52
CA ASN A 3 -24.09 2.84 -93.15
C ASN A 3 -23.06 3.58 -92.30
N GLU A 4 -23.50 4.51 -91.45
CA GLU A 4 -22.66 5.01 -90.36
C GLU A 4 -22.53 3.96 -89.27
N TYR A 5 -21.41 3.24 -89.31
CA TYR A 5 -20.92 2.40 -88.21
C TYR A 5 -20.58 3.29 -87.00
N ARG A 6 -21.53 3.48 -86.07
CA ARG A 6 -21.21 4.01 -84.74
C ARG A 6 -20.30 3.01 -84.01
N SER A 7 -19.05 3.39 -83.78
CA SER A 7 -18.03 2.59 -83.13
C SER A 7 -18.47 2.13 -81.73
N ARG A 8 -18.09 0.90 -81.36
CA ARG A 8 -18.36 0.29 -80.04
C ARG A 8 -17.80 1.12 -78.87
N SER A 9 -16.83 2.02 -79.09
CA SER A 9 -16.29 2.91 -78.06
C SER A 9 -17.32 3.96 -77.60
N SER A 10 -18.08 4.57 -78.52
CA SER A 10 -19.08 5.59 -78.19
C SER A 10 -20.26 5.08 -77.35
N ARG A 11 -20.62 3.79 -77.51
CA ARG A 11 -21.62 3.13 -76.64
C ARG A 11 -21.08 2.81 -75.26
N ARG A 12 -19.77 2.56 -75.12
CA ARG A 12 -19.11 2.25 -73.84
C ARG A 12 -18.91 3.51 -73.01
N GLU A 13 -18.52 4.63 -73.63
CA GLU A 13 -18.45 5.96 -72.98
C GLU A 13 -19.82 6.46 -72.50
N ARG A 14 -20.88 6.32 -73.32
CA ARG A 14 -22.24 6.68 -72.88
C ARG A 14 -22.79 5.78 -71.78
N ARG A 15 -22.31 4.53 -71.68
CA ARG A 15 -22.63 3.66 -70.54
C ARG A 15 -21.79 4.08 -69.33
N SER A 16 -20.47 4.25 -69.43
CA SER A 16 -19.65 4.66 -68.28
C SER A 16 -20.07 6.02 -67.72
N SER A 17 -20.44 6.99 -68.56
CA SER A 17 -20.94 8.30 -68.09
C SER A 17 -22.32 8.22 -67.45
N ARG A 18 -23.23 7.36 -67.93
CA ARG A 18 -24.52 7.12 -67.27
C ARG A 18 -24.38 6.41 -65.93
N TRP A 19 -23.42 5.50 -65.80
CA TRP A 19 -23.16 4.81 -64.53
C TRP A 19 -22.43 5.72 -63.55
N ALA A 20 -21.46 6.53 -64.01
CA ALA A 20 -20.81 7.56 -63.20
C ALA A 20 -21.78 8.63 -62.71
N ASN A 21 -22.71 9.11 -63.57
CA ASN A 21 -23.75 10.04 -63.14
C ASN A 21 -24.76 9.39 -62.19
N LYS A 22 -25.12 8.12 -62.40
CA LYS A 22 -26.02 7.41 -61.49
C LYS A 22 -25.38 7.18 -60.12
N ASP A 23 -24.09 6.86 -60.07
CA ASP A 23 -23.36 6.71 -58.81
C ASP A 23 -23.15 8.07 -58.13
N SER A 24 -22.91 9.15 -58.89
CA SER A 24 -22.89 10.53 -58.39
C SER A 24 -24.23 10.93 -57.79
N ASP A 25 -25.34 10.70 -58.49
CA ASP A 25 -26.69 11.05 -58.02
C ASP A 25 -27.08 10.24 -56.78
N VAL A 26 -26.63 8.99 -56.67
CA VAL A 26 -26.85 8.14 -55.47
C VAL A 26 -25.99 8.60 -54.30
N VAL A 27 -24.74 9.00 -54.54
CA VAL A 27 -23.85 9.54 -53.50
C VAL A 27 -24.33 10.92 -53.04
N GLU A 28 -24.80 11.77 -53.95
CA GLU A 28 -25.35 13.08 -53.65
C GLU A 28 -26.72 12.98 -52.96
N ALA A 29 -27.57 12.02 -53.34
CA ALA A 29 -28.80 11.71 -52.61
C ALA A 29 -28.51 11.16 -51.21
N ALA A 30 -27.51 10.28 -51.05
CA ALA A 30 -27.08 9.77 -49.75
C ALA A 30 -26.44 10.87 -48.88
N ALA A 31 -25.67 11.77 -49.47
CA ALA A 31 -25.10 12.93 -48.80
C ALA A 31 -26.19 13.93 -48.38
N ASN A 32 -27.15 14.22 -49.25
CA ASN A 32 -28.29 15.08 -48.92
C ASN A 32 -29.22 14.44 -47.89
N GLN A 33 -29.36 13.12 -47.89
CA GLN A 33 -30.11 12.39 -46.87
C GLN A 33 -29.35 12.35 -45.53
N ALA A 34 -28.02 12.27 -45.55
CA ALA A 34 -27.18 12.42 -44.37
C ALA A 34 -27.20 13.86 -43.82
N ILE A 35 -27.20 14.87 -44.69
CA ILE A 35 -27.32 16.29 -44.31
C ILE A 35 -28.72 16.57 -43.74
N ARG A 36 -29.80 16.03 -44.34
CA ARG A 36 -31.15 16.11 -43.77
C ARG A 36 -31.27 15.37 -42.43
N HIS A 37 -30.61 14.22 -42.26
CA HIS A 37 -30.53 13.55 -40.96
C HIS A 37 -29.69 14.31 -39.91
N LEU A 38 -28.79 15.20 -40.34
CA LEU A 38 -28.04 16.10 -39.45
C LEU A 38 -28.84 17.39 -39.13
N GLU A 39 -29.69 17.86 -40.06
CA GLU A 39 -30.59 19.01 -39.86
C GLU A 39 -31.89 18.63 -39.11
N GLU A 40 -32.31 17.36 -39.14
CA GLU A 40 -33.49 16.83 -38.44
C GLU A 40 -33.16 16.05 -37.15
N GLU A 41 -31.96 16.19 -36.55
CA GLU A 41 -31.83 15.82 -35.13
C GLU A 41 -32.71 16.78 -34.33
N PRO A 42 -33.77 16.30 -33.64
CA PRO A 42 -34.65 17.19 -32.89
C PRO A 42 -33.79 17.88 -31.84
N GLU A 43 -33.86 19.21 -31.73
CA GLU A 43 -33.14 19.99 -30.70
C GLU A 43 -33.29 19.36 -29.29
N GLY A 44 -34.40 18.63 -29.05
CA GLY A 44 -34.61 17.80 -27.87
C GLY A 44 -33.53 16.72 -27.61
N GLN A 45 -33.00 16.01 -28.61
CA GLN A 45 -31.98 14.95 -28.39
C GLN A 45 -30.58 15.49 -28.17
N ASN A 46 -30.19 16.61 -28.80
CA ASN A 46 -28.96 17.29 -28.46
C ASN A 46 -29.08 17.98 -27.10
N VAL A 47 -30.24 18.55 -26.75
CA VAL A 47 -30.48 19.02 -25.38
C VAL A 47 -30.48 17.85 -24.40
N GLU A 48 -31.02 16.66 -24.71
CA GLU A 48 -31.02 15.51 -23.80
C GLU A 48 -29.65 14.82 -23.69
N ARG A 49 -28.86 14.77 -24.77
CA ARG A 49 -27.46 14.31 -24.76
C ARG A 49 -26.56 15.31 -24.06
N THR A 50 -26.74 16.61 -24.29
CA THR A 50 -25.99 17.68 -23.60
C THR A 50 -26.45 17.82 -22.15
N SER A 51 -27.71 17.53 -21.85
CA SER A 51 -28.26 17.46 -20.49
C SER A 51 -27.76 16.21 -19.79
N ARG A 52 -27.72 15.03 -20.43
CA ARG A 52 -27.08 13.82 -19.90
C ARG A 52 -25.57 13.98 -19.77
N GLN A 53 -24.89 14.65 -20.69
CA GLN A 53 -23.46 14.99 -20.58
C GLN A 53 -23.20 16.00 -19.46
N LYS A 54 -24.06 17.03 -19.31
CA LYS A 54 -24.04 17.97 -18.17
C LYS A 54 -24.46 17.31 -16.85
N LEU A 55 -25.31 16.29 -16.86
CA LEU A 55 -25.69 15.50 -15.68
C LEU A 55 -24.59 14.51 -15.29
N THR A 56 -23.81 14.00 -16.25
CA THR A 56 -22.63 13.16 -16.00
C THR A 56 -21.37 13.94 -15.64
N HIS A 57 -21.39 15.27 -15.75
CA HIS A 57 -20.38 16.10 -15.08
C HIS A 57 -20.78 16.22 -13.61
N GLU A 58 -20.60 15.12 -12.88
CA GLU A 58 -20.69 15.07 -11.43
C GLU A 58 -19.94 16.31 -10.91
N LYS A 59 -20.63 17.24 -10.24
CA LYS A 59 -19.99 18.35 -9.52
C LYS A 59 -19.17 17.69 -8.40
N THR A 60 -17.98 17.20 -8.73
CA THR A 60 -17.01 16.74 -7.75
C THR A 60 -16.76 17.95 -6.87
N LEU A 61 -17.07 17.81 -5.58
CA LEU A 61 -16.89 18.84 -4.58
C LEU A 61 -15.47 19.41 -4.74
N ARG A 62 -15.35 20.67 -5.22
CA ARG A 62 -14.05 21.30 -5.40
C ARG A 62 -13.42 21.42 -4.01
N ILE A 63 -12.20 20.90 -3.87
CA ILE A 63 -11.47 20.96 -2.59
C ILE A 63 -11.00 22.41 -2.40
N PRO A 64 -11.44 23.12 -1.35
CA PRO A 64 -10.96 24.46 -1.06
C PRO A 64 -9.45 24.46 -0.78
N LEU A 65 -8.74 25.53 -1.15
CA LEU A 65 -7.29 25.64 -0.90
C LEU A 65 -6.96 25.53 0.60
N ALA A 66 -7.80 26.08 1.47
CA ALA A 66 -7.67 25.97 2.91
C ALA A 66 -7.69 24.51 3.40
N VAL A 67 -8.47 23.62 2.76
CA VAL A 67 -8.50 22.19 3.08
C VAL A 67 -7.21 21.51 2.68
N TYR A 68 -6.63 21.85 1.53
CA TYR A 68 -5.29 21.35 1.17
C TYR A 68 -4.25 21.80 2.20
N GLY A 69 -4.27 23.08 2.59
CA GLY A 69 -3.37 23.63 3.61
C GLY A 69 -3.49 22.89 4.94
N LEU A 70 -4.71 22.66 5.42
CA LEU A 70 -4.97 21.93 6.67
C LEU A 70 -4.49 20.48 6.60
N LEU A 71 -4.87 19.73 5.55
CA LEU A 71 -4.46 18.32 5.42
C LEU A 71 -2.94 18.19 5.27
N THR A 72 -2.29 19.16 4.61
CA THR A 72 -0.83 19.20 4.48
C THR A 72 -0.18 19.47 5.83
N GLY A 73 -0.61 20.52 6.54
CA GLY A 73 -0.09 20.85 7.86
C GLY A 73 -0.27 19.71 8.86
N LEU A 74 -1.43 19.04 8.85
CA LEU A 74 -1.68 17.87 9.69
C LEU A 74 -0.82 16.67 9.29
N SER A 75 -0.62 16.41 8.00
CA SER A 75 0.24 15.32 7.53
C SER A 75 1.69 15.53 7.97
N VAL A 76 2.20 16.75 7.87
CA VAL A 76 3.53 17.12 8.39
C VAL A 76 3.59 16.93 9.90
N LEU A 77 2.62 17.46 10.65
CA LEU A 77 2.58 17.35 12.11
C LEU A 77 2.58 15.89 12.57
N LEU A 78 1.78 15.03 11.94
CA LEU A 78 1.73 13.61 12.26
C LEU A 78 3.03 12.90 11.87
N ALA A 79 3.62 13.24 10.72
CA ALA A 79 4.89 12.67 10.29
C ALA A 79 6.08 13.05 11.20
N LEU A 80 5.98 14.10 12.04
CA LEU A 80 7.01 14.38 13.06
C LEU A 80 7.12 13.25 14.10
N THR A 81 6.09 12.41 14.24
CA THR A 81 6.12 11.23 15.11
C THR A 81 6.79 10.02 14.48
N PHE A 82 7.18 10.10 13.20
CA PHE A 82 7.77 8.98 12.46
C PHE A 82 9.28 8.91 12.67
N TYR A 83 9.82 7.69 12.73
CA TYR A 83 11.23 7.39 12.98
C TYR A 83 12.15 7.82 11.83
N ALA A 84 11.60 7.99 10.62
CA ALA A 84 12.36 8.54 9.50
C ALA A 84 12.64 10.04 9.67
N PHE A 85 11.95 10.74 10.57
CA PHE A 85 12.18 12.17 10.81
C PHE A 85 13.63 12.41 11.26
N PRO A 86 14.48 13.12 10.49
CA PRO A 86 15.93 13.08 10.74
C PRO A 86 16.41 13.82 11.99
N LEU A 87 15.62 14.79 12.48
CA LEU A 87 16.01 15.67 13.58
C LEU A 87 15.74 15.06 14.95
N TRP A 88 14.71 14.22 15.05
CA TRP A 88 14.41 13.48 16.27
C TRP A 88 14.75 12.02 16.01
N LYS A 89 15.57 11.39 16.86
CA LYS A 89 15.88 9.95 16.75
C LYS A 89 15.13 9.17 17.84
N PRO A 90 13.79 9.08 17.80
CA PRO A 90 13.06 8.25 18.74
C PRO A 90 13.48 6.80 18.54
N LEU A 91 13.36 6.01 19.60
CA LEU A 91 13.76 4.61 19.56
C LEU A 91 12.83 3.86 18.61
N ALA A 92 13.38 3.40 17.48
CA ALA A 92 12.62 2.60 16.53
C ALA A 92 12.27 1.23 17.13
N THR A 93 11.08 0.73 16.79
CA THR A 93 10.73 -0.67 17.07
C THR A 93 11.60 -1.62 16.25
N ALA A 94 11.65 -2.89 16.61
CA ALA A 94 12.38 -3.92 15.86
C ALA A 94 12.08 -3.88 14.35
N SER A 95 10.81 -4.01 13.97
CA SER A 95 10.34 -3.96 12.57
C SER A 95 10.74 -2.65 11.87
N GLN A 96 10.54 -1.50 12.54
CA GLN A 96 10.87 -0.18 11.98
C GLN A 96 12.38 0.01 11.80
N SER A 97 13.19 -0.47 12.75
CA SER A 97 14.64 -0.40 12.66
C SER A 97 15.19 -1.25 11.51
N GLN A 98 14.56 -2.41 11.22
CA GLN A 98 14.89 -3.27 10.08
C GLN A 98 14.59 -2.55 8.77
N ASN A 99 13.42 -1.91 8.66
CA ASN A 99 13.02 -1.16 7.47
C ASN A 99 13.98 0.02 7.21
N LEU A 100 14.30 0.80 8.25
CA LEU A 100 15.25 1.92 8.13
C LEU A 100 16.66 1.46 7.74
N TYR A 101 17.06 0.28 8.23
CA TYR A 101 18.35 -0.33 7.91
C TYR A 101 18.42 -0.77 6.44
N SER A 102 17.32 -1.24 5.85
CA SER A 102 17.30 -1.77 4.48
C SER A 102 17.83 -0.78 3.44
N GLY A 103 17.43 0.50 3.51
CA GLY A 103 17.92 1.52 2.58
C GLY A 103 19.43 1.75 2.70
N PHE A 104 19.94 1.82 3.93
CA PHE A 104 21.37 1.94 4.20
C PHE A 104 22.15 0.71 3.71
N ALA A 105 21.63 -0.50 3.97
CA ALA A 105 22.21 -1.77 3.55
C ALA A 105 22.35 -1.85 2.03
N MET A 106 21.32 -1.43 1.29
CA MET A 106 21.31 -1.42 -0.17
C MET A 106 22.33 -0.44 -0.77
N HIS A 107 22.54 0.72 -0.17
CA HIS A 107 23.63 1.63 -0.58
C HIS A 107 25.04 1.03 -0.41
N HIS A 108 25.17 -0.06 0.35
CA HIS A 108 26.41 -0.81 0.54
C HIS A 108 26.43 -2.15 -0.20
N GLY A 109 25.56 -2.30 -1.21
CA GLY A 109 25.54 -3.44 -2.11
C GLY A 109 24.83 -4.69 -1.58
N LEU A 110 24.07 -4.58 -0.48
CA LEU A 110 23.23 -5.69 -0.02
C LEU A 110 21.90 -5.71 -0.76
N VAL A 111 21.49 -6.89 -1.22
CA VAL A 111 20.26 -7.09 -1.99
C VAL A 111 19.16 -7.63 -1.07
N PRO A 112 17.96 -7.02 -1.04
CA PRO A 112 16.84 -7.53 -0.26
C PRO A 112 16.50 -8.97 -0.67
N PHE A 113 16.01 -9.76 0.28
CA PHE A 113 15.66 -11.18 0.16
C PHE A 113 16.84 -12.15 0.02
N ASN A 114 17.96 -11.70 -0.55
CA ASN A 114 19.15 -12.53 -0.72
C ASN A 114 20.13 -12.36 0.46
N ASP A 115 20.43 -11.12 0.82
CA ASP A 115 21.40 -10.77 1.86
C ASP A 115 20.77 -10.43 3.20
N PHE A 116 19.56 -9.87 3.17
CA PHE A 116 18.75 -9.61 4.36
C PHE A 116 17.30 -9.96 4.11
N TYR A 117 16.62 -10.35 5.19
CA TYR A 117 15.23 -10.77 5.10
C TYR A 117 14.30 -9.58 4.88
N GLY A 118 13.28 -9.80 4.04
CA GLY A 118 12.30 -8.77 3.72
C GLY A 118 10.85 -9.24 3.74
N THR A 119 9.98 -8.48 4.41
CA THR A 119 8.51 -8.68 4.40
C THR A 119 7.77 -7.78 3.41
N GLY A 120 8.34 -6.61 3.09
CA GLY A 120 7.83 -5.70 2.06
C GLY A 120 8.02 -6.25 0.64
N GLY A 121 7.37 -5.63 -0.34
CA GLY A 121 7.61 -5.92 -1.75
C GLY A 121 8.85 -5.21 -2.29
N THR A 122 9.30 -5.58 -3.48
CA THR A 122 10.54 -5.04 -4.10
C THR A 122 10.56 -3.51 -4.19
N VAL A 123 9.44 -2.87 -4.52
CA VAL A 123 9.37 -1.40 -4.64
C VAL A 123 9.42 -0.71 -3.28
N PHE A 124 9.01 -1.36 -2.20
CA PHE A 124 9.20 -0.82 -0.85
C PHE A 124 10.70 -0.64 -0.53
N TYR A 125 11.52 -1.63 -0.86
CA TYR A 125 12.98 -1.51 -0.69
C TYR A 125 13.59 -0.46 -1.62
N LEU A 126 13.06 -0.29 -2.84
CA LEU A 126 13.44 0.82 -3.71
C LEU A 126 13.11 2.19 -3.08
N ILE A 127 11.94 2.34 -2.45
CA ILE A 127 11.56 3.55 -1.70
C ILE A 127 12.56 3.81 -0.57
N ASN A 128 12.95 2.78 0.18
CA ASN A 128 13.90 2.92 1.28
C ASN A 128 15.32 3.23 0.80
N TRP A 129 15.75 2.63 -0.31
CA TRP A 129 17.02 2.97 -0.95
C TRP A 129 17.05 4.43 -1.43
N LEU A 130 16.03 4.89 -2.16
CA LEU A 130 15.89 6.30 -2.55
C LEU A 130 15.85 7.20 -1.30
N GLY A 131 15.06 6.80 -0.31
CA GLY A 131 14.87 7.50 0.94
C GLY A 131 16.15 7.69 1.76
N ASN A 132 17.17 6.86 1.53
CA ASN A 132 18.48 6.90 2.19
C ASN A 132 19.59 7.57 1.35
N ILE A 133 19.26 8.17 0.21
CA ILE A 133 20.26 8.89 -0.62
C ILE A 133 20.99 9.94 0.24
N GLY A 134 22.32 9.96 0.13
CA GLY A 134 23.17 10.82 0.95
C GLY A 134 23.30 10.40 2.41
N GLY A 135 22.86 9.19 2.78
CA GLY A 135 22.99 8.62 4.12
C GLY A 135 22.04 9.21 5.18
N THR A 136 21.05 10.00 4.74
CA THR A 136 20.03 10.65 5.58
C THR A 136 18.64 10.11 5.26
N THR A 137 17.66 10.35 6.13
CA THR A 137 16.28 9.89 5.96
C THR A 137 15.30 11.01 5.57
N TRP A 138 15.81 12.18 5.16
CA TRP A 138 14.97 13.33 4.77
C TRP A 138 14.01 13.00 3.63
N LEU A 139 14.49 12.27 2.62
CA LEU A 139 13.68 11.93 1.47
C LEU A 139 12.64 10.85 1.82
N LEU A 140 13.01 9.89 2.67
CA LEU A 140 12.08 8.88 3.19
C LEU A 140 10.93 9.55 3.96
N TRP A 141 11.26 10.49 4.86
CA TRP A 141 10.27 11.26 5.61
C TRP A 141 9.34 12.08 4.69
N LEU A 142 9.87 12.65 3.61
CA LEU A 142 9.05 13.34 2.61
C LEU A 142 8.08 12.37 1.91
N PHE A 143 8.51 11.16 1.56
CA PHE A 143 7.63 10.16 0.96
C PHE A 143 6.49 9.75 1.91
N GLU A 144 6.75 9.66 3.21
CA GLU A 144 5.72 9.37 4.22
C GLU A 144 4.69 10.50 4.32
N ILE A 145 5.13 11.76 4.30
CA ILE A 145 4.24 12.94 4.26
C ILE A 145 3.35 12.90 3.02
N ILE A 146 3.93 12.58 1.86
CA ILE A 146 3.20 12.47 0.60
C ILE A 146 2.16 11.34 0.68
N ALA A 147 2.53 10.18 1.24
CA ALA A 147 1.62 9.04 1.41
C ALA A 147 0.44 9.40 2.34
N LEU A 148 0.70 10.08 3.46
CA LEU A 148 -0.33 10.61 4.35
C LEU A 148 -1.25 11.60 3.63
N LEU A 149 -0.67 12.61 2.99
CA LEU A 149 -1.41 13.69 2.33
C LEU A 149 -2.32 13.14 1.22
N ILE A 150 -1.79 12.29 0.33
CA ILE A 150 -2.58 11.68 -0.74
C ILE A 150 -3.71 10.83 -0.14
N SER A 151 -3.43 10.05 0.91
CA SER A 151 -4.45 9.25 1.61
C SER A 151 -5.57 10.14 2.16
N GLY A 152 -5.23 11.22 2.87
CA GLY A 152 -6.21 12.17 3.40
C GLY A 152 -7.06 12.82 2.31
N ILE A 153 -6.46 13.22 1.18
CA ILE A 153 -7.18 13.80 0.03
C ILE A 153 -8.12 12.76 -0.60
N LEU A 154 -7.71 11.50 -0.72
CA LEU A 154 -8.53 10.45 -1.31
C LEU A 154 -9.75 10.13 -0.43
N VAL A 155 -9.57 10.11 0.89
CA VAL A 155 -10.66 9.96 1.86
C VAL A 155 -11.61 11.14 1.78
N TYR A 156 -11.09 12.37 1.70
CA TYR A 156 -11.92 13.57 1.55
C TYR A 156 -12.82 13.46 0.32
N ARG A 157 -12.24 13.05 -0.81
CA ARG A 157 -12.99 12.88 -2.05
C ARG A 157 -14.01 11.75 -1.98
N LEU A 158 -13.67 10.62 -1.36
CA LEU A 158 -14.58 9.48 -1.18
C LEU A 158 -15.79 9.90 -0.34
N VAL A 159 -15.56 10.52 0.82
CA VAL A 159 -16.64 10.95 1.72
C VAL A 159 -17.45 12.08 1.11
N GLY A 160 -16.81 12.99 0.38
CA GLY A 160 -17.48 14.06 -0.35
C GLY A 160 -18.37 13.53 -1.47
N GLN A 161 -17.99 12.43 -2.11
CA GLN A 161 -18.86 11.75 -3.07
C GLN A 161 -20.08 11.13 -2.39
N GLN A 162 -19.90 10.51 -1.23
CA GLN A 162 -20.96 9.83 -0.47
C GLN A 162 -21.95 10.78 0.20
N THR A 163 -21.48 11.89 0.75
CA THR A 163 -22.27 12.80 1.59
C THR A 163 -22.65 14.10 0.91
N LYS A 164 -21.94 14.46 -0.18
CA LYS A 164 -21.99 15.79 -0.80
C LYS A 164 -21.76 16.94 0.20
N ASN A 165 -21.11 16.66 1.33
CA ASN A 165 -20.91 17.61 2.43
C ASN A 165 -19.41 17.82 2.71
N GLN A 166 -18.96 19.08 2.65
CA GLN A 166 -17.54 19.42 2.84
C GLN A 166 -17.07 19.14 4.27
N THR A 167 -17.93 19.39 5.26
CA THR A 167 -17.60 19.21 6.68
C THR A 167 -17.45 17.73 6.99
N ALA A 168 -18.35 16.87 6.52
CA ALA A 168 -18.22 15.41 6.67
C ALA A 168 -16.92 14.90 6.03
N SER A 169 -16.63 15.38 4.82
CA SER A 169 -15.40 15.05 4.10
C SER A 169 -14.16 15.43 4.90
N LEU A 170 -14.13 16.65 5.43
CA LEU A 170 -13.00 17.15 6.23
C LEU A 170 -12.86 16.36 7.54
N THR A 171 -13.95 16.22 8.30
CA THR A 171 -13.96 15.51 9.59
C THR A 171 -13.42 14.09 9.44
N VAL A 172 -13.97 13.31 8.51
CA VAL A 172 -13.54 11.92 8.32
C VAL A 172 -12.07 11.87 7.88
N SER A 173 -11.63 12.78 7.00
CA SER A 173 -10.23 12.80 6.51
C SER A 173 -9.22 13.12 7.59
N VAL A 174 -9.51 14.13 8.43
CA VAL A 174 -8.64 14.52 9.56
C VAL A 174 -8.47 13.36 10.53
N PHE A 175 -9.56 12.73 10.96
CA PHE A 175 -9.46 11.58 11.86
C PHE A 175 -8.83 10.35 11.19
N THR A 176 -9.04 10.16 9.88
CA THR A 176 -8.39 9.08 9.15
C THR A 176 -6.87 9.27 9.10
N LEU A 177 -6.37 10.51 8.93
CA LEU A 177 -4.93 10.79 9.01
C LEU A 177 -4.35 10.41 10.38
N VAL A 178 -5.05 10.74 11.47
CA VAL A 178 -4.66 10.33 12.83
C VAL A 178 -4.63 8.81 12.97
N ILE A 179 -5.65 8.11 12.45
CA ILE A 179 -5.70 6.64 12.45
C ILE A 179 -4.52 6.06 11.67
N ILE A 180 -4.20 6.61 10.49
CA ILE A 180 -3.08 6.15 9.66
C ILE A 180 -1.77 6.33 10.42
N ALA A 181 -1.51 7.51 10.99
CA ALA A 181 -0.29 7.77 11.74
C ALA A 181 -0.14 6.85 12.96
N GLY A 182 -1.24 6.61 13.69
CA GLY A 182 -1.24 5.74 14.87
C GLY A 182 -1.01 4.27 14.53
N LEU A 183 -1.64 3.76 13.46
CA LEU A 183 -1.43 2.38 13.00
C LEU A 183 -0.05 2.19 12.37
N ALA A 184 0.48 3.19 11.67
CA ALA A 184 1.84 3.15 11.10
C ALA A 184 2.93 3.00 12.16
N ARG A 185 2.63 3.28 13.44
CA ARG A 185 3.54 3.09 14.59
C ARG A 185 4.95 3.63 14.34
N GLY A 186 5.01 4.86 13.84
CA GLY A 186 6.26 5.58 13.61
C GLY A 186 6.78 5.52 12.17
N GLY A 187 5.96 5.17 11.19
CA GLY A 187 6.28 5.36 9.76
C GLY A 187 6.83 4.10 9.09
N ASP A 188 7.68 4.30 8.09
CA ASP A 188 8.47 3.34 7.31
C ASP A 188 7.90 1.92 7.28
N SER A 189 6.68 1.81 6.79
CA SER A 189 5.97 0.54 6.67
C SER A 189 5.48 0.36 5.24
N PRO A 190 5.57 -0.87 4.69
CA PRO A 190 5.06 -1.18 3.36
C PRO A 190 3.60 -0.73 3.19
N THR A 191 2.77 -0.99 4.20
CA THR A 191 1.34 -0.67 4.17
C THR A 191 1.07 0.83 4.09
N LEU A 192 1.87 1.68 4.72
CA LEU A 192 1.73 3.14 4.63
C LEU A 192 1.93 3.62 3.19
N PHE A 193 2.99 3.15 2.51
CA PHE A 193 3.29 3.54 1.13
C PHE A 193 2.32 2.94 0.10
N ALA A 194 1.75 1.76 0.37
CA ALA A 194 0.75 1.15 -0.50
C ALA A 194 -0.67 1.74 -0.32
N LEU A 195 -0.95 2.37 0.83
CA LEU A 195 -2.28 2.85 1.20
C LEU A 195 -2.92 3.83 0.20
N PRO A 196 -2.21 4.82 -0.38
CA PRO A 196 -2.76 5.70 -1.40
C PRO A 196 -3.38 4.95 -2.59
N PHE A 197 -2.76 3.86 -3.04
CA PHE A 197 -3.24 3.07 -4.17
C PHE A 197 -4.52 2.30 -3.81
N ALA A 198 -4.57 1.71 -2.61
CA ALA A 198 -5.75 1.01 -2.13
C ALA A 198 -6.93 1.96 -1.87
N LEU A 199 -6.68 3.15 -1.30
CA LEU A 199 -7.71 4.17 -1.10
C LEU A 199 -8.23 4.77 -2.40
N TRP A 200 -7.35 4.96 -3.38
CA TRP A 200 -7.75 5.39 -4.72
C TRP A 200 -8.69 4.35 -5.34
N ALA A 201 -8.34 3.06 -5.22
CA ALA A 201 -9.14 1.96 -5.71
C ALA A 201 -10.49 1.84 -4.98
N ALA A 202 -10.50 1.98 -3.65
CA ALA A 202 -11.72 1.99 -2.84
C ALA A 202 -12.69 3.10 -3.26
N ARG A 203 -12.16 4.30 -3.53
CA ARG A 203 -12.95 5.42 -4.06
C ARG A 203 -13.49 5.11 -5.45
N PHE A 204 -12.64 4.67 -6.38
CA PHE A 204 -13.03 4.33 -7.74
C PHE A 204 -14.14 3.27 -7.77
N LEU A 205 -13.97 2.19 -7.01
CA LEU A 205 -14.94 1.10 -6.95
C LEU A 205 -16.24 1.50 -6.25
N SER A 206 -16.17 2.32 -5.20
CA SER A 206 -17.38 2.85 -4.57
C SER A 206 -18.25 3.61 -5.58
N SER A 207 -17.64 4.46 -6.41
CA SER A 207 -18.36 5.14 -7.50
C SER A 207 -18.84 4.17 -8.59
N TYR A 208 -18.05 3.15 -8.93
CA TYR A 208 -18.44 2.14 -9.93
C TYR A 208 -19.68 1.34 -9.50
N PHE A 209 -19.72 0.85 -8.26
CA PHE A 209 -20.82 0.03 -7.74
C PHE A 209 -22.09 0.82 -7.40
N GLN A 210 -21.97 2.12 -7.10
CA GLN A 210 -23.12 2.97 -6.76
C GLN A 210 -23.78 3.58 -8.00
N ASP A 211 -23.00 4.18 -8.90
CA ASP A 211 -23.54 5.01 -9.99
C ASP A 211 -23.29 4.42 -11.40
N SER A 212 -22.78 3.19 -11.49
CA SER A 212 -22.44 2.52 -12.76
C SER A 212 -21.51 3.33 -13.66
N SER A 213 -20.48 3.93 -13.05
CA SER A 213 -19.50 4.79 -13.71
C SER A 213 -18.83 4.15 -14.94
N THR A 214 -18.21 4.98 -15.78
CA THR A 214 -17.55 4.52 -17.02
C THR A 214 -16.33 3.64 -16.72
N ASP A 215 -16.12 2.61 -17.55
CA ASP A 215 -15.04 1.61 -17.39
C ASP A 215 -13.61 2.15 -17.57
N ARG A 216 -13.46 3.46 -17.76
CA ARG A 216 -12.19 4.11 -18.12
C ARG A 216 -11.13 4.06 -17.01
N GLY A 217 -11.49 3.60 -15.80
CA GLY A 217 -10.58 3.51 -14.65
C GLY A 217 -9.85 2.18 -14.48
N PHE A 218 -10.20 1.11 -15.19
CA PHE A 218 -9.71 -0.24 -14.88
C PHE A 218 -8.21 -0.47 -15.18
N ILE A 219 -7.63 0.26 -16.14
CA ILE A 219 -6.16 0.24 -16.34
C ILE A 219 -5.46 0.80 -15.10
N ARG A 220 -5.94 1.93 -14.56
CA ARG A 220 -5.38 2.53 -13.35
C ARG A 220 -5.63 1.65 -12.11
N PHE A 221 -6.76 0.94 -12.08
CA PHE A 221 -7.03 -0.07 -11.05
C PHE A 221 -6.02 -1.22 -11.10
N GLY A 222 -5.67 -1.73 -12.29
CA GLY A 222 -4.59 -2.69 -12.47
C GLY A 222 -3.22 -2.17 -12.03
N MET A 223 -2.88 -0.93 -12.39
CA MET A 223 -1.63 -0.31 -11.94
C MET A 223 -1.59 -0.16 -10.42
N ALA A 224 -2.69 0.28 -9.81
CA ALA A 224 -2.81 0.40 -8.35
C ALA A 224 -2.70 -0.96 -7.66
N ALA A 225 -3.28 -2.02 -8.24
CA ALA A 225 -3.15 -3.39 -7.74
C ALA A 225 -1.70 -3.88 -7.79
N ALA A 226 -1.01 -3.60 -8.90
CA ALA A 226 0.40 -3.95 -9.04
C ALA A 226 1.28 -3.18 -8.04
N PHE A 227 1.13 -1.85 -7.93
CA PHE A 227 1.85 -1.06 -6.93
C PHE A 227 1.58 -1.54 -5.51
N ALA A 228 0.32 -1.85 -5.18
CA ALA A 228 -0.02 -2.42 -3.89
C ALA A 228 0.73 -3.73 -3.64
N LEU A 229 0.74 -4.67 -4.59
CA LEU A 229 1.45 -5.95 -4.47
C LEU A 229 2.97 -5.76 -4.31
N VAL A 230 3.61 -4.94 -5.15
CA VAL A 230 5.07 -4.78 -5.17
C VAL A 230 5.60 -3.83 -4.10
N ILE A 231 4.74 -3.10 -3.40
CA ILE A 231 5.09 -2.32 -2.20
C ILE A 231 4.74 -3.12 -0.95
N SER A 232 3.49 -3.57 -0.82
CA SER A 232 2.95 -4.26 0.35
C SER A 232 2.05 -5.42 -0.07
N PRO A 233 2.57 -6.65 -0.15
CA PRO A 233 1.79 -7.78 -0.62
C PRO A 233 0.51 -8.04 0.16
N VAL A 234 0.49 -7.78 1.47
CA VAL A 234 -0.72 -7.88 2.30
C VAL A 234 -1.85 -6.95 1.83
N MET A 235 -1.52 -5.78 1.26
CA MET A 235 -2.48 -4.83 0.70
C MET A 235 -3.17 -5.35 -0.56
N SER A 236 -2.57 -6.33 -1.26
CA SER A 236 -3.15 -6.93 -2.48
C SER A 236 -4.45 -7.69 -2.20
N VAL A 237 -4.68 -8.13 -0.95
CA VAL A 237 -5.93 -8.78 -0.52
C VAL A 237 -7.15 -7.92 -0.83
N PHE A 238 -7.03 -6.59 -0.69
CA PHE A 238 -8.09 -5.65 -1.08
C PHE A 238 -8.45 -5.76 -2.55
N PHE A 239 -7.46 -5.84 -3.43
CA PHE A 239 -7.65 -5.94 -4.87
C PHE A 239 -8.19 -7.30 -5.29
N ILE A 240 -7.76 -8.39 -4.63
CA ILE A 240 -8.29 -9.74 -4.86
C ILE A 240 -9.79 -9.80 -4.52
N LEU A 241 -10.18 -9.32 -3.33
CA LEU A 241 -11.59 -9.27 -2.93
C LEU A 241 -12.42 -8.33 -3.81
N SER A 242 -11.82 -7.23 -4.26
CA SER A 242 -12.43 -6.33 -5.24
C SER A 242 -12.67 -7.00 -6.60
N ALA A 243 -11.70 -7.78 -7.09
CA ALA A 243 -11.84 -8.55 -8.31
C ALA A 243 -12.97 -9.58 -8.21
N ILE A 244 -13.07 -10.29 -7.07
CA ILE A 244 -14.18 -11.21 -6.80
C ILE A 244 -15.52 -10.46 -6.79
N ALA A 245 -15.59 -9.29 -6.14
CA ALA A 245 -16.79 -8.45 -6.12
C ALA A 245 -17.24 -8.07 -7.54
N LEU A 246 -16.29 -7.67 -8.39
CA LEU A 246 -16.54 -7.29 -9.78
C LEU A 246 -17.03 -8.47 -10.62
N ILE A 247 -16.41 -9.66 -10.46
CA ILE A 247 -16.84 -10.88 -11.15
C ILE A 247 -18.28 -11.21 -10.78
N ILE A 248 -18.58 -11.30 -9.48
CA ILE A 248 -19.93 -11.61 -8.99
C ILE A 248 -20.94 -10.58 -9.50
N HIS A 249 -20.61 -9.29 -9.44
CA HIS A 249 -21.49 -8.23 -9.89
C HIS A 249 -21.73 -8.26 -11.41
N ASN A 250 -20.70 -8.48 -12.22
CA ASN A 250 -20.84 -8.51 -13.68
C ASN A 250 -21.61 -9.75 -14.15
N VAL A 251 -21.37 -10.92 -13.54
CA VAL A 251 -22.12 -12.15 -13.82
C VAL A 251 -23.57 -11.98 -13.38
N GLY A 252 -23.82 -11.52 -12.15
CA GLY A 252 -25.16 -11.28 -11.63
C GLY A 252 -25.95 -10.23 -12.43
N SER A 253 -25.26 -9.22 -12.97
CA SER A 253 -25.86 -8.19 -13.82
C SER A 253 -25.97 -8.59 -15.30
N ARG A 254 -25.60 -9.82 -15.67
CA ARG A 254 -25.54 -10.34 -17.06
C ARG A 254 -24.66 -9.50 -18.01
N LYS A 255 -23.65 -8.80 -17.49
CA LYS A 255 -22.72 -7.95 -18.25
C LYS A 255 -21.34 -8.62 -18.41
N ILE A 256 -21.33 -9.87 -18.87
CA ILE A 256 -20.11 -10.70 -18.93
C ILE A 256 -19.05 -10.11 -19.86
N GLY A 257 -19.43 -9.66 -21.06
CA GLY A 257 -18.49 -9.04 -22.00
C GLY A 257 -17.84 -7.76 -21.44
N ARG A 258 -18.60 -6.97 -20.67
CA ARG A 258 -18.06 -5.80 -19.96
C ARG A 258 -17.07 -6.23 -18.89
N GLY A 259 -17.39 -7.25 -18.09
CA GLY A 259 -16.47 -7.80 -17.09
C GLY A 259 -15.17 -8.35 -17.70
N PHE A 260 -15.25 -8.98 -18.86
CA PHE A 260 -14.07 -9.44 -19.60
C PHE A 260 -13.17 -8.27 -20.05
N TYR A 261 -13.76 -7.20 -20.58
CA TYR A 261 -13.01 -5.98 -20.92
C TYR A 261 -12.32 -5.36 -19.69
N GLN A 262 -13.02 -5.30 -18.56
CA GLN A 262 -12.46 -4.78 -17.31
C GLN A 262 -11.28 -5.63 -16.82
N MET A 263 -11.38 -6.95 -16.94
CA MET A 263 -10.29 -7.88 -16.62
C MET A 263 -9.07 -7.63 -17.51
N LEU A 264 -9.25 -7.51 -18.83
CA LEU A 264 -8.16 -7.20 -19.77
C LEU A 264 -7.50 -5.86 -19.47
N ALA A 265 -8.31 -4.83 -19.20
CA ALA A 265 -7.80 -3.51 -18.81
C ALA A 265 -7.00 -3.57 -17.50
N THR A 266 -7.47 -4.35 -16.53
CA THR A 266 -6.77 -4.58 -15.25
C THR A 266 -5.45 -5.31 -15.47
N ILE A 267 -5.43 -6.37 -16.29
CA ILE A 267 -4.20 -7.11 -16.64
C ILE A 267 -3.20 -6.17 -17.32
N LEU A 268 -3.64 -5.36 -18.29
CA LEU A 268 -2.78 -4.37 -18.94
C LEU A 268 -2.18 -3.40 -17.92
N GLY A 269 -2.99 -2.89 -16.99
CA GLY A 269 -2.53 -2.04 -15.90
C GLY A 269 -1.49 -2.71 -15.00
N VAL A 270 -1.70 -3.99 -14.66
CA VAL A 270 -0.75 -4.77 -13.86
C VAL A 270 0.56 -4.94 -14.61
N LEU A 271 0.52 -5.25 -15.91
CA LEU A 271 1.72 -5.46 -16.73
C LEU A 271 2.58 -4.19 -16.84
N LEU A 272 1.98 -3.00 -16.94
CA LEU A 272 2.70 -1.73 -17.02
C LEU A 272 3.64 -1.47 -15.84
N VAL A 273 3.31 -2.00 -14.65
CA VAL A 273 4.13 -1.86 -13.44
C VAL A 273 4.93 -3.14 -13.18
N GLY A 274 4.24 -4.29 -13.26
CA GLY A 274 4.79 -5.60 -12.94
C GLY A 274 5.93 -6.00 -13.85
N TYR A 275 5.92 -5.61 -15.14
CA TYR A 275 7.00 -5.93 -16.07
C TYR A 275 8.34 -5.35 -15.62
N SER A 276 8.38 -4.06 -15.28
CA SER A 276 9.62 -3.39 -14.85
C SER A 276 10.14 -3.96 -13.53
N VAL A 277 9.25 -4.25 -12.58
CA VAL A 277 9.63 -4.85 -11.29
C VAL A 277 10.12 -6.28 -11.47
N ALA A 278 9.46 -7.07 -12.32
CA ALA A 278 9.88 -8.42 -12.64
C ALA A 278 11.24 -8.45 -13.35
N TYR A 279 11.48 -7.52 -14.28
CA TYR A 279 12.78 -7.36 -14.95
C TYR A 279 13.90 -7.09 -13.94
N TYR A 280 13.72 -6.10 -13.05
CA TYR A 280 14.70 -5.81 -11.99
C TYR A 280 14.90 -7.02 -11.07
N SER A 281 13.82 -7.68 -10.67
CA SER A 281 13.91 -8.85 -9.79
C SER A 281 14.60 -10.04 -10.47
N LEU A 282 14.54 -10.14 -11.80
CA LEU A 282 15.23 -11.15 -12.59
C LEU A 282 16.73 -10.88 -12.61
N GLU A 283 17.11 -9.63 -12.86
CA GLU A 283 18.52 -9.19 -12.87
C GLU A 283 19.20 -9.43 -11.51
N GLU A 284 18.52 -9.07 -10.43
CA GLU A 284 19.01 -9.28 -9.05
C GLU A 284 18.82 -10.72 -8.54
N GLN A 285 18.24 -11.61 -9.35
CA GLN A 285 17.93 -13.00 -8.99
C GLN A 285 17.06 -13.13 -7.72
N THR A 286 16.15 -12.18 -7.49
CA THR A 286 15.27 -12.11 -6.32
C THR A 286 13.84 -12.56 -6.58
N ILE A 287 13.46 -12.96 -7.80
CA ILE A 287 12.07 -13.37 -8.12
C ILE A 287 11.55 -14.41 -7.14
N TYR A 288 12.26 -15.54 -6.99
CA TYR A 288 11.80 -16.62 -6.12
C TYR A 288 11.83 -16.21 -4.64
N THR A 289 12.93 -15.61 -4.18
CA THR A 289 13.14 -15.26 -2.77
C THR A 289 12.19 -14.16 -2.29
N SER A 290 11.87 -13.18 -3.13
CA SER A 290 10.89 -12.12 -2.83
C SER A 290 9.47 -12.66 -2.70
N ILE A 291 9.03 -13.52 -3.64
CA ILE A 291 7.71 -14.17 -3.56
C ILE A 291 7.64 -15.05 -2.31
N GLU A 292 8.69 -15.82 -2.05
CA GLU A 292 8.74 -16.67 -0.88
C GLU A 292 8.62 -15.87 0.43
N GLN A 293 9.47 -14.86 0.61
CA GLN A 293 9.57 -14.16 1.88
C GLN A 293 8.39 -13.22 2.14
N SER A 294 7.98 -12.46 1.12
CA SER A 294 6.97 -11.41 1.29
C SER A 294 5.53 -11.89 1.05
N ILE A 295 5.35 -13.03 0.35
CA ILE A 295 4.03 -13.58 0.04
C ILE A 295 3.84 -14.93 0.72
N LEU A 296 4.65 -15.95 0.39
CA LEU A 296 4.36 -17.33 0.80
C LEU A 296 4.54 -17.57 2.30
N ILE A 297 5.60 -17.08 2.92
CA ILE A 297 5.85 -17.30 4.36
C ILE A 297 4.68 -16.79 5.23
N PRO A 298 4.18 -15.55 5.05
CA PRO A 298 3.00 -15.08 5.79
C PRO A 298 1.76 -15.98 5.72
N PHE A 299 1.56 -16.72 4.62
CA PHE A 299 0.41 -17.63 4.46
C PHE A 299 0.70 -19.07 4.90
N THR A 300 1.91 -19.56 4.69
CA THR A 300 2.30 -20.96 4.97
C THR A 300 2.72 -21.17 6.43
N HIS A 301 3.23 -20.12 7.07
CA HIS A 301 3.62 -20.11 8.47
C HIS A 301 2.61 -19.28 9.25
N PHE A 302 1.32 -19.55 9.04
CA PHE A 302 0.22 -18.94 9.77
C PHE A 302 -0.07 -19.74 11.04
N GLY A 303 -0.24 -19.07 12.18
CA GLY A 303 -0.50 -19.78 13.44
C GLY A 303 -0.25 -18.94 14.68
N PRO A 304 -0.75 -19.41 15.85
CA PRO A 304 -0.64 -18.66 17.10
C PRO A 304 0.83 -18.42 17.46
N SER A 305 1.17 -17.17 17.76
CA SER A 305 2.49 -16.82 18.29
C SER A 305 2.69 -17.43 19.68
N GLY A 306 3.95 -17.53 20.14
CA GLY A 306 4.29 -18.06 21.46
C GLY A 306 3.64 -17.34 22.65
N ASP A 307 3.15 -16.12 22.42
CA ASP A 307 2.35 -15.34 23.39
C ASP A 307 1.02 -14.88 22.77
N LEU A 308 0.19 -15.84 22.36
CA LEU A 308 -1.07 -15.60 21.67
C LEU A 308 -2.01 -14.68 22.47
N LEU A 309 -2.11 -14.86 23.80
CA LEU A 309 -3.01 -14.05 24.63
C LEU A 309 -2.62 -12.57 24.61
N LEU A 310 -1.32 -12.26 24.72
CA LEU A 310 -0.85 -10.88 24.62
C LEU A 310 -1.06 -10.32 23.22
N THR A 311 -0.83 -11.11 22.16
CA THR A 311 -1.10 -10.69 20.78
C THR A 311 -2.59 -10.38 20.58
N LEU A 312 -3.48 -11.25 21.06
CA LEU A 312 -4.93 -11.04 21.00
C LEU A 312 -5.35 -9.80 21.78
N ALA A 313 -4.82 -9.59 22.98
CA ALA A 313 -5.09 -8.40 23.77
C ALA A 313 -4.63 -7.11 23.06
N LYS A 314 -3.41 -7.09 22.52
CA LYS A 314 -2.87 -5.97 21.73
C LYS A 314 -3.74 -5.70 20.50
N ALA A 315 -4.10 -6.74 19.75
CA ALA A 315 -4.94 -6.63 18.58
C ALA A 315 -6.34 -6.12 18.90
N LEU A 316 -6.97 -6.61 19.98
CA LEU A 316 -8.27 -6.15 20.45
C LEU A 316 -8.23 -4.65 20.79
N VAL A 317 -7.23 -4.23 21.57
CA VAL A 317 -7.05 -2.81 21.92
C VAL A 317 -6.88 -1.95 20.67
N LEU A 318 -6.00 -2.36 19.73
CA LEU A 318 -5.75 -1.59 18.50
C LEU A 318 -6.98 -1.52 17.59
N THR A 319 -7.70 -2.63 17.40
CA THR A 319 -8.91 -2.66 16.56
C THR A 319 -10.06 -1.83 17.13
N LEU A 320 -10.14 -1.71 18.46
CA LEU A 320 -11.07 -0.80 19.14
C LEU A 320 -10.63 0.67 19.02
N ILE A 321 -9.39 1.00 19.40
CA ILE A 321 -8.85 2.38 19.38
C ILE A 321 -8.92 2.99 17.98
N PHE A 322 -8.61 2.21 16.95
CA PHE A 322 -8.60 2.70 15.57
C PHE A 322 -9.93 2.49 14.83
N GLY A 323 -10.98 2.10 15.55
CA GLY A 323 -12.34 2.08 15.04
C GLY A 323 -12.58 1.05 13.92
N ILE A 324 -11.78 -0.02 13.87
CA ILE A 324 -11.96 -1.14 12.93
C ILE A 324 -13.27 -1.86 13.26
N VAL A 325 -13.51 -2.16 14.55
CA VAL A 325 -14.76 -2.79 15.02
C VAL A 325 -15.97 -1.90 14.72
N ALA A 326 -15.89 -0.60 15.00
CA ALA A 326 -16.97 0.33 14.69
C ALA A 326 -17.21 0.45 13.18
N GLY A 327 -16.15 0.41 12.36
CA GLY A 327 -16.25 0.36 10.90
C GLY A 327 -16.95 -0.89 10.39
N PHE A 328 -16.70 -2.05 10.99
CA PHE A 328 -17.40 -3.29 10.69
C PHE A 328 -18.90 -3.17 11.03
N VAL A 329 -19.23 -2.70 12.23
CA VAL A 329 -20.64 -2.51 12.65
C VAL A 329 -21.36 -1.54 11.71
N GLN A 330 -20.73 -0.42 11.33
CA GLN A 330 -21.29 0.49 10.33
C GLN A 330 -21.52 -0.21 8.99
N GLY A 331 -20.57 -1.03 8.52
CA GLY A 331 -20.74 -1.78 7.29
C GLY A 331 -21.93 -2.74 7.33
N ILE A 332 -22.17 -3.42 8.46
CA ILE A 332 -23.34 -4.27 8.67
C ILE A 332 -24.65 -3.47 8.59
N VAL A 333 -24.69 -2.29 9.21
CA VAL A 333 -25.86 -1.39 9.14
C VAL A 333 -26.13 -0.96 7.69
N GLN A 334 -25.07 -0.61 6.94
CA GLN A 334 -25.19 -0.14 5.57
C GLN A 334 -25.47 -1.25 4.54
N LEU A 335 -25.24 -2.51 4.91
CA LEU A 335 -25.55 -3.64 4.03
C LEU A 335 -27.03 -3.69 3.63
N LYS A 336 -27.92 -3.31 4.56
CA LYS A 336 -29.37 -3.23 4.32
C LYS A 336 -29.72 -2.17 3.26
N LYS A 337 -28.96 -1.07 3.21
CA LYS A 337 -29.14 0.06 2.29
C LYS A 337 -28.32 -0.07 1.00
N GLY A 338 -27.57 -1.16 0.82
CA GLY A 338 -26.54 -1.25 -0.22
C GLY A 338 -27.01 -1.38 -1.66
N GLY A 339 -28.28 -1.73 -1.92
CA GLY A 339 -28.82 -1.82 -3.28
C GLY A 339 -27.90 -2.59 -4.25
N PRO A 340 -27.55 -2.02 -5.43
CA PRO A 340 -26.61 -2.62 -6.38
C PRO A 340 -25.18 -2.82 -5.84
N ALA A 341 -24.76 -2.02 -4.86
CA ALA A 341 -23.45 -2.10 -4.21
C ALA A 341 -23.40 -3.14 -3.08
N ARG A 342 -24.47 -3.93 -2.87
CA ARG A 342 -24.52 -4.93 -1.79
C ARG A 342 -23.37 -5.94 -1.86
N VAL A 343 -23.06 -6.48 -3.04
CA VAL A 343 -21.95 -7.43 -3.22
C VAL A 343 -20.62 -6.81 -2.80
N TRP A 344 -20.39 -5.56 -3.21
CA TRP A 344 -19.22 -4.78 -2.82
C TRP A 344 -19.12 -4.65 -1.29
N TYR A 345 -20.21 -4.29 -0.62
CA TYR A 345 -20.23 -4.17 0.85
C TYR A 345 -19.98 -5.50 1.57
N VAL A 346 -20.52 -6.62 1.08
CA VAL A 346 -20.22 -7.95 1.64
C VAL A 346 -18.73 -8.26 1.52
N MET A 347 -18.14 -8.05 0.34
CA MET A 347 -16.70 -8.28 0.15
C MET A 347 -15.84 -7.39 1.04
N MET A 348 -16.27 -6.14 1.29
CA MET A 348 -15.58 -5.27 2.25
C MET A 348 -15.63 -5.81 3.68
N LEU A 349 -16.80 -6.29 4.13
CA LEU A 349 -16.95 -6.88 5.46
C LEU A 349 -16.14 -8.18 5.64
N ILE A 350 -16.14 -9.05 4.62
CA ILE A 350 -15.28 -10.25 4.60
C ILE A 350 -13.81 -9.84 4.66
N GLY A 351 -13.41 -8.82 3.92
CA GLY A 351 -12.05 -8.30 3.95
C GLY A 351 -11.63 -7.78 5.32
N ILE A 352 -12.50 -7.05 6.03
CA ILE A 352 -12.24 -6.60 7.39
C ILE A 352 -11.93 -7.79 8.30
N VAL A 353 -12.80 -8.81 8.31
CA VAL A 353 -12.66 -9.97 9.20
C VAL A 353 -11.47 -10.84 8.80
N GLY A 354 -11.37 -11.22 7.53
CA GLY A 354 -10.33 -12.11 7.02
C GLY A 354 -8.95 -11.51 7.17
N LEU A 355 -8.76 -10.24 6.80
CA LEU A 355 -7.45 -9.59 6.88
C LEU A 355 -7.03 -9.29 8.32
N THR A 356 -7.96 -8.84 9.18
CA THR A 356 -7.65 -8.67 10.61
C THR A 356 -7.24 -10.01 11.22
N THR A 357 -7.96 -11.09 10.94
CA THR A 357 -7.62 -12.44 11.42
C THR A 357 -6.23 -12.86 10.92
N MET A 358 -5.95 -12.66 9.62
CA MET A 358 -4.64 -12.98 9.05
C MET A 358 -3.50 -12.24 9.78
N ILE A 359 -3.67 -10.96 10.08
CA ILE A 359 -2.66 -10.14 10.75
C ILE A 359 -2.46 -10.56 12.21
N VAL A 360 -3.55 -10.85 12.93
CA VAL A 360 -3.53 -11.21 14.36
C VAL A 360 -2.88 -12.57 14.59
N PHE A 361 -3.09 -13.51 13.68
CA PHE A 361 -2.54 -14.86 13.74
C PHE A 361 -1.29 -15.04 12.87
N ALA A 362 -0.69 -13.93 12.41
CA ALA A 362 0.66 -13.97 11.86
C ALA A 362 1.64 -14.32 12.98
N GLN A 363 2.67 -15.12 12.67
CA GLN A 363 3.68 -15.54 13.65
C GLN A 363 4.38 -14.35 14.33
N THR A 364 4.54 -13.25 13.60
CA THR A 364 5.01 -11.97 14.12
C THR A 364 3.93 -10.91 13.92
N PHE A 365 3.28 -10.52 15.01
CA PHE A 365 2.28 -9.46 14.98
C PHE A 365 2.94 -8.09 14.78
N ASP A 366 2.76 -7.52 13.59
CA ASP A 366 3.09 -6.13 13.29
C ASP A 366 1.80 -5.31 13.13
N SER A 367 1.58 -4.40 14.07
CA SER A 367 0.41 -3.52 14.08
C SER A 367 0.32 -2.63 12.83
N SER A 368 1.43 -2.31 12.17
CA SER A 368 1.42 -1.50 10.94
C SER A 368 0.69 -2.20 9.80
N ASN A 369 0.60 -3.54 9.83
CA ASN A 369 -0.17 -4.29 8.85
C ASN A 369 -1.68 -4.06 9.00
N LEU A 370 -2.19 -3.63 10.15
CA LEU A 370 -3.61 -3.28 10.33
C LEU A 370 -4.04 -2.08 9.47
N LEU A 371 -3.11 -1.27 8.97
CA LEU A 371 -3.39 -0.25 7.94
C LEU A 371 -4.04 -0.87 6.69
N ALA A 372 -3.74 -2.12 6.38
CA ALA A 372 -4.32 -2.81 5.23
C ALA A 372 -5.83 -3.06 5.37
N VAL A 373 -6.37 -2.99 6.58
CA VAL A 373 -7.81 -3.08 6.86
C VAL A 373 -8.54 -1.76 6.55
N LEU A 374 -7.81 -0.64 6.53
CA LEU A 374 -8.39 0.69 6.43
C LEU A 374 -9.18 0.94 5.11
N PRO A 375 -8.69 0.54 3.92
CA PRO A 375 -9.46 0.66 2.67
C PRO A 375 -10.82 -0.03 2.70
N PHE A 376 -10.97 -1.10 3.49
CA PHE A 376 -12.24 -1.80 3.63
C PHE A 376 -13.22 -1.05 4.56
N THR A 377 -12.72 -0.52 5.67
CA THR A 377 -13.56 0.18 6.65
C THR A 377 -13.98 1.58 6.20
N ILE A 378 -13.15 2.26 5.38
CA ILE A 378 -13.40 3.64 4.97
C ILE A 378 -14.53 3.74 3.94
N VAL A 379 -14.81 2.67 3.19
CA VAL A 379 -15.94 2.59 2.25
C VAL A 379 -17.26 2.95 2.93
N PHE A 380 -17.39 2.69 4.24
CA PHE A 380 -18.61 2.97 5.00
C PHE A 380 -18.61 4.32 5.72
N ALA A 381 -17.49 5.03 5.75
CA ALA A 381 -17.28 6.14 6.68
C ALA A 381 -18.17 7.36 6.41
N GLY A 382 -18.46 7.68 5.15
CA GLY A 382 -19.36 8.78 4.80
C GLY A 382 -20.83 8.38 4.82
N LEU A 383 -21.16 7.13 4.48
CA LEU A 383 -22.55 6.66 4.35
C LEU A 383 -23.39 6.83 5.62
N GLY A 384 -22.77 6.80 6.80
CA GLY A 384 -23.46 6.97 8.09
C GLY A 384 -23.72 8.43 8.50
N LEU A 385 -23.36 9.39 7.65
CA LEU A 385 -23.34 10.83 7.97
C LEU A 385 -24.26 11.68 7.07
N THR A 386 -24.95 11.08 6.10
CA THR A 386 -25.71 11.82 5.08
C THR A 386 -26.85 12.67 5.63
N ASP A 387 -27.43 12.27 6.77
CA ASP A 387 -28.70 12.82 7.26
C ASP A 387 -28.52 13.61 8.58
N SER A 388 -27.34 14.18 8.83
CA SER A 388 -27.00 14.79 10.13
C SER A 388 -26.41 16.18 10.02
N ASP A 389 -27.00 17.14 10.74
CA ASP A 389 -26.48 18.50 10.87
C ASP A 389 -25.23 18.57 11.77
N GLN A 390 -25.21 17.78 12.85
CA GLN A 390 -24.08 17.69 13.79
C GLN A 390 -23.07 16.62 13.38
N ILE A 391 -22.41 16.85 12.25
CA ILE A 391 -21.54 15.87 11.58
C ILE A 391 -20.42 15.33 12.49
N LEU A 392 -19.74 16.20 13.24
CA LEU A 392 -18.64 15.80 14.12
C LEU A 392 -19.12 14.84 15.21
N LEU A 393 -20.19 15.22 15.93
CA LEU A 393 -20.74 14.40 17.00
C LEU A 393 -21.25 13.07 16.44
N LYS A 394 -21.95 13.09 15.31
CA LYS A 394 -22.45 11.87 14.67
C LYS A 394 -21.31 10.95 14.23
N TYR A 395 -20.23 11.50 13.67
CA TYR A 395 -19.04 10.72 13.32
C TYR A 395 -18.41 10.05 14.56
N LEU A 396 -18.24 10.81 15.64
CA LEU A 396 -17.71 10.29 16.90
C LEU A 396 -18.60 9.19 17.46
N GLN A 397 -19.92 9.39 17.54
CA GLN A 397 -20.88 8.36 18.00
C GLN A 397 -20.85 7.11 17.12
N ASN A 398 -20.89 7.28 15.80
CA ASN A 398 -20.83 6.16 14.85
C ASN A 398 -19.52 5.35 15.04
N ARG A 399 -18.43 6.00 15.44
CA ARG A 399 -17.13 5.37 15.72
C ARG A 399 -16.89 5.06 17.20
N LEU A 400 -17.93 5.10 18.05
CA LEU A 400 -17.85 4.83 19.49
C LEU A 400 -16.77 5.67 20.21
N PHE A 401 -16.59 6.92 19.76
CA PHE A 401 -15.56 7.86 20.23
C PHE A 401 -14.10 7.35 20.09
N ALA A 402 -13.89 6.24 19.37
CA ALA A 402 -12.56 5.70 19.06
C ALA A 402 -11.57 6.74 18.48
N PRO A 403 -11.97 7.71 17.64
CA PRO A 403 -11.04 8.72 17.14
C PRO A 403 -10.36 9.56 18.23
N ILE A 404 -11.02 9.78 19.38
CA ILE A 404 -10.39 10.46 20.53
C ILE A 404 -9.30 9.57 21.14
N LEU A 405 -9.59 8.28 21.31
CA LEU A 405 -8.60 7.30 21.77
C LEU A 405 -7.42 7.20 20.80
N ALA A 406 -7.65 7.28 19.48
CA ALA A 406 -6.60 7.26 18.47
C ALA A 406 -5.67 8.48 18.60
N ILE A 407 -6.20 9.69 18.85
CA ILE A 407 -5.38 10.88 19.12
C ILE A 407 -4.50 10.67 20.36
N LEU A 408 -5.10 10.22 21.46
CA LEU A 408 -4.36 9.94 22.69
C LEU A 408 -3.27 8.88 22.45
N PHE A 409 -3.60 7.82 21.72
CA PHE A 409 -2.66 6.75 21.39
C PHE A 409 -1.47 7.27 20.59
N VAL A 410 -1.69 8.09 19.56
CA VAL A 410 -0.61 8.67 18.73
C VAL A 410 0.34 9.53 19.56
N ILE A 411 -0.20 10.30 20.53
CA ILE A 411 0.60 11.18 21.40
C ILE A 411 1.38 10.38 22.45
N PHE A 412 0.73 9.43 23.14
CA PHE A 412 1.33 8.75 24.30
C PHE A 412 2.18 7.53 23.94
N THR A 413 1.95 6.87 22.80
CA THR A 413 2.69 5.65 22.43
C THR A 413 4.18 5.90 22.25
N PRO A 414 4.64 6.95 21.53
CA PRO A 414 6.08 7.24 21.41
C PRO A 414 6.74 7.49 22.78
N ILE A 415 6.05 8.22 23.67
CA ILE A 415 6.55 8.56 25.01
C ILE A 415 6.68 7.30 25.87
N SER A 416 5.64 6.46 25.92
CA SER A 416 5.64 5.22 26.68
C SER A 416 6.68 4.22 26.14
N TYR A 417 6.76 4.06 24.82
CA TYR A 417 7.75 3.18 24.19
C TYR A 417 9.19 3.61 24.49
N HIS A 418 9.47 4.91 24.42
CA HIS A 418 10.78 5.46 24.76
C HIS A 418 11.12 5.22 26.24
N PHE A 419 10.18 5.47 27.16
CA PHE A 419 10.40 5.27 28.59
C PHE A 419 10.63 3.80 28.96
N MET A 420 9.81 2.88 28.43
CA MET A 420 9.92 1.44 28.70
C MET A 420 11.25 0.85 28.24
N ASN A 421 11.81 1.36 27.14
CA ASN A 421 13.01 0.82 26.52
C ASN A 421 14.26 1.71 26.72
N ARG A 422 14.18 2.74 27.56
CA ARG A 422 15.26 3.73 27.76
C ARG A 422 16.60 3.10 28.13
N THR A 423 16.59 2.04 28.93
CA THR A 423 17.80 1.38 29.43
C THR A 423 18.50 0.60 28.32
N ILE A 424 17.73 -0.17 27.55
CA ILE A 424 18.24 -0.91 26.39
C ILE A 424 18.74 0.09 25.33
N ALA A 425 17.95 1.11 25.02
CA ALA A 425 18.32 2.15 24.06
C ALA A 425 19.59 2.91 24.44
N SER A 426 19.76 3.24 25.73
CA SER A 426 20.98 3.86 26.23
C SER A 426 22.18 2.94 26.04
N GLU A 427 22.03 1.64 26.29
CA GLU A 427 23.10 0.68 26.09
C GLU A 427 23.41 0.46 24.60
N GLU A 428 22.41 0.41 23.71
CA GLU A 428 22.61 0.38 22.26
C GLU A 428 23.47 1.57 21.77
N GLN A 429 23.26 2.76 22.34
CA GLN A 429 24.10 3.93 22.04
C GLN A 429 25.54 3.74 22.54
N SER A 430 25.73 3.21 23.75
CA SER A 430 27.06 2.92 24.29
C SER A 430 27.80 1.85 23.48
N VAL A 431 27.12 0.78 23.07
CA VAL A 431 27.68 -0.25 22.16
C VAL A 431 28.05 0.39 20.83
N ALA A 432 27.18 1.22 20.26
CA ALA A 432 27.45 1.88 18.98
C ALA A 432 28.66 2.82 19.05
N GLN A 433 28.82 3.57 20.15
CA GLN A 433 30.01 4.39 20.39
C GLN A 433 31.28 3.55 20.51
N TYR A 434 31.22 2.45 21.27
CA TYR A 434 32.33 1.50 21.40
C TYR A 434 32.76 0.96 20.03
N ILE A 435 31.80 0.53 19.22
CA ILE A 435 32.08 0.01 17.87
C ILE A 435 32.69 1.09 16.99
N LYS A 436 32.14 2.30 16.96
CA LYS A 436 32.68 3.41 16.17
C LYS A 436 34.12 3.78 16.54
N ALA A 437 34.47 3.66 17.82
CA ALA A 437 35.84 3.92 18.29
C ALA A 437 36.83 2.81 17.89
N ASN A 438 36.34 1.58 17.65
CA ASN A 438 37.19 0.40 17.44
C ASN A 438 37.08 -0.22 16.03
N ALA A 439 36.21 0.33 15.17
CA ALA A 439 35.95 -0.11 13.80
C ALA A 439 36.31 1.00 12.78
N THR A 440 36.85 0.61 11.64
CA THR A 440 37.09 1.48 10.48
C THR A 440 35.84 1.51 9.59
N GLY A 441 35.80 2.37 8.57
CA GLY A 441 34.65 2.52 7.65
C GLY A 441 34.24 1.24 6.91
N SER A 442 35.18 0.38 6.54
CA SER A 442 34.93 -0.88 5.81
C SER A 442 34.56 -2.07 6.70
N ASP A 443 34.81 -1.97 8.01
CA ASP A 443 34.49 -3.05 8.94
C ASP A 443 32.98 -3.30 8.99
N ARG A 444 32.62 -4.58 9.12
CA ARG A 444 31.24 -5.06 9.25
C ARG A 444 30.93 -5.48 10.68
N VAL A 445 29.66 -5.34 11.06
CA VAL A 445 29.15 -5.66 12.41
C VAL A 445 27.89 -6.49 12.30
N TYR A 446 27.97 -7.71 12.81
CA TYR A 446 26.82 -8.60 12.92
C TYR A 446 26.14 -8.40 14.28
N VAL A 447 24.84 -8.10 14.28
CA VAL A 447 24.07 -7.83 15.50
C VAL A 447 22.95 -8.84 15.61
N VAL A 448 22.98 -9.61 16.71
CA VAL A 448 21.95 -10.57 17.10
C VAL A 448 21.11 -9.94 18.20
N ALA A 449 20.05 -9.27 17.77
CA ALA A 449 19.10 -8.50 18.56
C ALA A 449 17.72 -8.56 17.88
N ASP A 450 16.68 -8.13 18.59
CA ASP A 450 15.31 -8.04 18.06
C ASP A 450 15.22 -7.08 16.84
N GLY A 451 16.07 -6.04 16.81
CA GLY A 451 16.12 -5.05 15.72
C GLY A 451 17.52 -4.73 15.20
N LYS A 452 17.60 -3.72 14.32
CA LYS A 452 18.83 -3.23 13.67
C LYS A 452 19.27 -1.85 14.17
N ASN A 453 18.82 -1.43 15.35
CA ASN A 453 19.16 -0.12 15.92
C ASN A 453 20.68 0.09 16.03
N ILE A 454 21.43 -0.88 16.54
CA ILE A 454 22.89 -0.79 16.64
C ILE A 454 23.51 -0.61 15.24
N ASN A 455 23.11 -1.40 14.24
CA ASN A 455 23.59 -1.25 12.86
C ASN A 455 23.30 0.14 12.29
N ASN A 456 22.10 0.68 12.52
CA ASN A 456 21.69 2.02 12.11
C ASN A 456 22.52 3.12 12.80
N LEU A 457 22.78 2.96 14.10
CA LEU A 457 23.58 3.89 14.89
C LEU A 457 25.04 3.87 14.46
N THR A 458 25.62 2.68 14.24
CA THR A 458 27.01 2.51 13.81
C THR A 458 27.23 2.82 12.35
N LYS A 459 26.17 2.80 11.52
CA LYS A 459 26.24 2.83 10.05
C LYS A 459 27.14 1.70 9.55
N LYS A 460 26.79 0.48 9.94
CA LYS A 460 27.55 -0.74 9.64
C LYS A 460 26.64 -1.82 9.10
N ILE A 461 27.04 -2.39 7.97
CA ILE A 461 26.39 -3.59 7.43
C ILE A 461 26.93 -4.86 8.09
N SER A 462 26.17 -5.93 7.93
CA SER A 462 26.51 -7.29 8.38
C SER A 462 26.70 -8.21 7.18
N THR A 463 27.49 -9.28 7.32
CA THR A 463 27.58 -10.33 6.26
C THR A 463 26.42 -11.32 6.27
N LEU A 464 25.64 -11.33 7.34
CA LEU A 464 24.57 -12.27 7.58
C LEU A 464 23.42 -11.56 8.29
N ASP A 465 22.19 -11.96 7.98
CA ASP A 465 21.02 -11.49 8.70
C ASP A 465 20.55 -12.50 9.76
N ASN A 466 19.76 -12.02 10.72
CA ASN A 466 19.16 -12.86 11.74
C ASN A 466 18.06 -13.71 11.10
N VAL A 467 17.96 -14.97 11.50
CA VAL A 467 16.85 -15.84 11.10
C VAL A 467 15.86 -15.93 12.26
N PRO A 468 14.65 -15.35 12.13
CA PRO A 468 13.61 -15.50 13.13
C PRO A 468 13.29 -16.96 13.39
N ALA A 469 13.06 -17.31 14.66
CA ALA A 469 12.88 -18.70 15.10
C ALA A 469 11.63 -19.39 14.48
N ASN A 470 10.68 -18.62 13.99
CA ASN A 470 9.42 -19.05 13.40
C ASN A 470 9.50 -19.30 11.87
N TYR A 471 10.67 -19.16 11.27
CA TYR A 471 10.83 -19.30 9.81
C TYR A 471 11.03 -20.75 9.38
N PRO A 472 10.77 -21.07 8.10
CA PRO A 472 10.95 -22.42 7.61
C PRO A 472 12.39 -22.91 7.82
N ILE A 473 12.52 -24.21 8.17
CA ILE A 473 13.78 -24.86 8.58
C ILE A 473 14.94 -24.59 7.61
N LYS A 474 14.66 -24.48 6.31
CA LYS A 474 15.68 -24.20 5.29
C LYS A 474 16.43 -22.87 5.51
N PHE A 475 15.79 -21.86 6.12
CA PHE A 475 16.45 -20.60 6.45
C PHE A 475 17.46 -20.80 7.59
N THR A 476 17.09 -21.57 8.61
CA THR A 476 18.02 -21.96 9.69
C THR A 476 19.17 -22.80 9.15
N GLN A 477 18.92 -23.74 8.24
CA GLN A 477 19.97 -24.53 7.59
C GLN A 477 20.92 -23.66 6.76
N SER A 478 20.38 -22.73 5.96
CA SER A 478 21.18 -21.76 5.19
C SER A 478 22.03 -20.88 6.11
N TYR A 479 21.45 -20.41 7.22
CA TYR A 479 22.16 -19.66 8.24
C TYR A 479 23.31 -20.47 8.85
N ASP A 480 23.05 -21.72 9.26
CA ASP A 480 24.07 -22.59 9.86
C ASP A 480 25.26 -22.83 8.93
N LEU A 481 25.02 -22.89 7.61
CA LEU A 481 26.07 -23.01 6.60
C LEU A 481 26.86 -21.71 6.42
N LYS A 482 26.18 -20.55 6.45
CA LYS A 482 26.80 -19.23 6.24
C LYS A 482 27.56 -18.74 7.47
N VAL A 483 27.03 -18.96 8.68
CA VAL A 483 27.62 -18.47 9.93
C VAL A 483 29.00 -19.08 10.19
N GLY A 484 29.27 -20.30 9.71
CA GLY A 484 30.60 -20.91 9.77
C GLY A 484 31.69 -20.15 9.00
N LYS A 485 31.30 -19.23 8.10
CA LYS A 485 32.20 -18.36 7.32
C LYS A 485 32.09 -16.89 7.75
N LEU A 486 31.52 -16.60 8.92
CA LEU A 486 31.28 -15.25 9.41
C LEU A 486 32.58 -14.45 9.44
N SER A 487 32.59 -13.30 8.74
CA SER A 487 33.78 -12.48 8.59
C SER A 487 33.71 -11.10 9.22
N ASP A 488 32.56 -10.73 9.80
CA ASP A 488 32.35 -9.48 10.51
C ASP A 488 33.40 -9.26 11.60
N LYS A 489 33.86 -8.01 11.75
CA LYS A 489 34.88 -7.69 12.76
C LYS A 489 34.31 -7.80 14.17
N PHE A 490 33.05 -7.42 14.32
CA PHE A 490 32.34 -7.46 15.58
C PHE A 490 31.05 -8.28 15.47
N VAL A 491 30.76 -9.04 16.53
CA VAL A 491 29.44 -9.62 16.77
C VAL A 491 28.89 -9.03 18.05
N VAL A 492 27.66 -8.52 18.02
CA VAL A 492 26.95 -8.03 19.20
C VAL A 492 25.80 -8.99 19.48
N LEU A 493 25.74 -9.51 20.69
CA LEU A 493 24.68 -10.42 21.13
C LEU A 493 23.86 -9.76 22.24
N GLN A 494 22.55 -9.66 22.03
CA GLN A 494 21.60 -9.23 23.05
C GLN A 494 21.27 -10.39 24.01
N ALA A 495 21.29 -10.13 25.31
CA ALA A 495 21.11 -11.15 26.34
C ALA A 495 19.74 -11.84 26.33
N SER A 496 18.69 -11.16 25.82
CA SER A 496 17.35 -11.75 25.67
C SER A 496 17.23 -12.70 24.47
N GLU A 497 18.16 -12.63 23.52
CA GLU A 497 18.10 -13.42 22.29
C GLU A 497 18.78 -14.78 22.46
N LYS A 498 18.12 -15.84 21.97
CA LYS A 498 18.70 -17.18 21.96
C LYS A 498 19.62 -17.33 20.75
N ALA A 499 20.92 -17.15 20.97
CA ALA A 499 21.94 -17.42 19.94
C ALA A 499 21.88 -18.89 19.47
N PRO A 500 21.80 -19.15 18.15
CA PRO A 500 21.90 -20.50 17.58
C PRO A 500 23.19 -21.22 18.00
N THR A 501 23.14 -22.54 18.12
CA THR A 501 24.30 -23.35 18.53
C THR A 501 25.47 -23.21 17.54
N SER A 502 25.18 -23.07 16.25
CA SER A 502 26.17 -22.81 15.20
C SER A 502 26.93 -21.50 15.43
N LEU A 503 26.23 -20.42 15.77
CA LEU A 503 26.83 -19.13 16.10
C LEU A 503 27.70 -19.23 17.36
N LYS A 504 27.22 -19.89 18.43
CA LYS A 504 28.01 -20.05 19.67
C LYS A 504 29.36 -20.72 19.40
N LYS A 505 29.36 -21.80 18.60
CA LYS A 505 30.59 -22.48 18.18
C LYS A 505 31.57 -21.55 17.45
N VAL A 506 31.06 -20.69 16.57
CA VAL A 506 31.87 -19.70 15.84
C VAL A 506 32.41 -18.62 16.79
N LEU A 507 31.59 -18.14 17.73
CA LEU A 507 32.03 -17.16 18.73
C LEU A 507 33.16 -17.71 19.60
N ASP A 508 33.06 -18.95 20.08
CA ASP A 508 34.10 -19.58 20.91
C ASP A 508 35.41 -19.79 20.13
N LYS A 509 35.27 -20.26 18.88
CA LYS A 509 36.41 -20.62 18.03
C LYS A 509 37.13 -19.39 17.48
N ASP A 510 36.41 -18.46 16.88
CA ASP A 510 36.97 -17.43 16.00
C ASP A 510 36.86 -16.00 16.58
N TYR A 511 36.18 -15.82 17.71
CA TYR A 511 35.99 -14.50 18.36
C TYR A 511 36.43 -14.50 19.82
N LYS A 512 36.75 -13.31 20.34
CA LYS A 512 37.03 -13.07 21.75
C LYS A 512 36.06 -12.03 22.31
N VAL A 513 35.59 -12.25 23.52
CA VAL A 513 34.79 -11.25 24.25
C VAL A 513 35.64 -10.00 24.43
N THR A 514 35.05 -8.83 24.16
CA THR A 514 35.76 -7.56 24.34
C THR A 514 35.71 -7.07 25.78
N ASN A 515 36.39 -5.96 26.05
CA ASN A 515 36.32 -5.26 27.34
C ASN A 515 35.04 -4.43 27.53
N TYR A 516 34.09 -4.47 26.59
CA TYR A 516 32.81 -3.80 26.75
C TYR A 516 31.98 -4.50 27.83
N ALA A 517 31.68 -3.79 28.92
CA ALA A 517 30.88 -4.28 30.03
C ALA A 517 29.45 -3.70 29.96
N GLY A 518 28.55 -4.43 29.30
CA GLY A 518 27.12 -4.11 29.19
C GLY A 518 26.25 -5.08 30.00
N LYS A 519 25.03 -4.66 30.35
CA LYS A 519 24.04 -5.52 31.01
C LYS A 519 23.20 -6.29 29.99
N TYR A 520 22.85 -5.63 28.89
CA TYR A 520 21.94 -6.17 27.87
C TYR A 520 22.68 -6.68 26.63
N PHE A 521 23.90 -6.20 26.37
CA PHE A 521 24.66 -6.55 25.19
C PHE A 521 26.07 -7.02 25.53
N GLN A 522 26.48 -8.09 24.84
CA GLN A 522 27.83 -8.59 24.85
C GLN A 522 28.47 -8.37 23.48
N VAL A 523 29.69 -7.83 23.47
CA VAL A 523 30.43 -7.55 22.23
C VAL A 523 31.59 -8.53 22.09
N TYR A 524 31.69 -9.11 20.91
CA TYR A 524 32.74 -10.03 20.51
C TYR A 524 33.53 -9.40 19.36
N LYS A 525 34.85 -9.58 19.36
CA LYS A 525 35.75 -9.14 18.30
C LYS A 525 36.44 -10.34 17.68
N LYS A 526 36.53 -10.37 16.35
CA LYS A 526 37.22 -11.43 15.62
C LYS A 526 38.69 -11.53 16.09
N LYS A 527 39.19 -12.76 16.27
CA LYS A 527 40.53 -13.04 16.83
C LYS A 527 41.65 -12.51 15.94
#